data_AF-A0A8T7B6U5-F1
#
_entry.id   AF-A0A8T7B6U5-F1
#
_cell.length_a   1.000
_cell.length_b   1.000
_cell.length_c   1.000
_cell.angle_alpha   90.00
_cell.angle_beta   90.00
_cell.angle_gamma   90.00
#
_symmetry.space_group_name_H-M   'P 1'
#
loop_
_entity.id
_entity.type
_entity.pdbx_description
1 polymer ?
#
loop_
_entity_poly.entity_id
_entity_poly.type
_entity_poly.pdbx_seq_one_letter_code
_entity_poly.pdbx_strand_id
1 'polypeptide(L)' 'ILTMHMGPDFILLNVSVEFEDDHTADDIENAIATMDREIKLRYPEVKRIFIEAEAADRALV' A
#
# COMPACT_ATOMS: atom_id res chain seq x y z
N ILE A 1 3.81 7.45 -3.27
CA ILE A 1 2.69 6.87 -4.05
C ILE A 1 2.94 7.09 -5.53
N LEU A 2 2.84 6.04 -6.34
CA LEU A 2 3.01 6.05 -7.80
C LEU A 2 1.87 5.27 -8.48
N THR A 3 1.39 5.75 -9.63
CA THR A 3 0.34 5.06 -10.41
C THR A 3 0.74 4.88 -11.85
N MET A 4 0.34 3.76 -12.45
CA MET A 4 0.47 3.51 -13.88
C MET A 4 -0.89 3.18 -14.49
N HIS A 5 -1.28 3.91 -15.55
CA HIS A 5 -2.50 3.63 -16.30
C HIS A 5 -2.20 2.57 -17.37
N MET A 6 -2.78 1.39 -17.20
CA MET A 6 -2.67 0.24 -18.11
C MET A 6 -3.89 0.19 -19.05
N GLY A 7 -4.16 1.32 -19.71
CA GLY A 7 -5.37 1.54 -20.49
C GLY A 7 -6.44 2.33 -19.73
N PRO A 8 -7.66 2.42 -20.28
CA PRO A 8 -8.70 3.32 -19.76
C PRO A 8 -9.26 2.89 -18.38
N ASP A 9 -9.33 1.58 -18.12
CA ASP A 9 -10.05 1.03 -16.94
C ASP A 9 -9.15 0.24 -15.98
N PHE A 10 -7.83 0.37 -16.12
CA PHE A 10 -6.85 -0.29 -15.26
C PHE A 10 -5.83 0.72 -14.77
N ILE A 11 -5.83 0.97 -13.46
CA ILE A 11 -4.74 1.60 -12.74
C ILE A 11 -3.98 0.55 -11.91
N LEU A 12 -2.66 0.54 -12.07
CA LEU A 12 -1.74 -0.13 -11.14
C LEU A 12 -1.29 0.91 -10.11
N LEU A 13 -1.55 0.66 -8.84
CA LEU A 13 -1.11 1.50 -7.72
C LEU A 13 0.12 0.88 -7.06
N ASN A 14 1.13 1.71 -6.79
CA ASN A 14 2.31 1.36 -6.00
C ASN A 14 2.42 2.35 -4.84
N VAL A 15 2.50 1.84 -3.62
CA VAL A 15 2.58 2.65 -2.40
C VAL A 15 3.65 2.07 -1.49
N SER A 16 4.56 2.93 -1.03
CA SER A 16 5.43 2.65 0.09
C SER A 16 4.76 3.14 1.36
N VAL A 17 4.74 2.32 2.40
CA VAL A 17 4.15 2.61 3.71
C VAL A 17 5.18 2.29 4.77
N GLU A 18 5.44 3.26 5.64
CA GLU A 18 6.23 3.06 6.86
C GLU A 18 5.30 2.56 7.95
N PHE A 19 5.63 1.41 8.56
CA PHE A 19 4.91 0.87 9.71
C PHE A 19 5.72 1.17 10.98
N GLU A 20 5.05 1.46 12.10
CA GLU A 20 5.78 1.63 13.36
C GLU A 20 6.38 0.30 13.82
N ASP A 21 7.60 0.35 14.38
CA ASP A 21 8.43 -0.82 14.73
C ASP A 21 7.75 -1.82 15.68
N ASP A 22 6.81 -1.36 16.50
CA ASP A 22 6.16 -2.17 17.55
C ASP A 22 4.93 -2.96 17.05
N HIS A 23 4.63 -2.92 15.75
CA HIS A 23 3.54 -3.71 15.17
C HIS A 23 3.96 -5.15 14.88
N THR A 24 3.04 -6.09 15.14
CA THR A 24 3.25 -7.48 14.75
C THR A 24 3.03 -7.68 13.26
N ALA A 25 3.53 -8.80 12.71
CA ALA A 25 3.24 -9.18 11.32
C ALA A 25 1.73 -9.28 11.07
N ASP A 26 0.96 -9.81 12.03
CA ASP A 26 -0.51 -9.91 11.94
C ASP A 26 -1.15 -8.51 11.85
N ASP A 27 -0.65 -7.53 12.61
CA ASP A 27 -1.16 -6.15 12.56
C ASP A 27 -0.90 -5.51 11.19
N ILE A 28 0.31 -5.72 10.65
CA ILE A 28 0.71 -5.24 9.32
C ILE A 28 -0.17 -5.88 8.23
N GLU A 29 -0.38 -7.19 8.28
CA GLU A 29 -1.24 -7.91 7.34
C GLU A 29 -2.69 -7.39 7.37
N ASN A 30 -3.23 -7.16 8.56
CA ASN A 30 -4.58 -6.61 8.73
C ASN A 30 -4.70 -5.18 8.18
N ALA A 31 -3.68 -4.34 8.40
CA ALA A 31 -3.63 -2.98 7.86
C ALA A 31 -3.57 -3.00 6.32
N ILE A 32 -2.70 -3.83 5.74
CA ILE A 32 -2.57 -4.02 4.28
C ILE A 32 -3.90 -4.50 3.67
N ALA A 33 -4.55 -5.50 4.27
CA ALA A 33 -5.82 -6.03 3.79
C ALA A 33 -6.94 -4.98 3.85
N THR A 34 -6.97 -4.17 4.91
CA THR A 34 -7.92 -3.06 5.07
C THR A 34 -7.70 -1.99 3.99
N MET A 35 -6.45 -1.58 3.77
CA MET A 35 -6.11 -0.61 2.74
C MET A 35 -6.46 -1.10 1.34
N ASP A 36 -6.10 -2.34 0.99
CA ASP A 36 -6.40 -2.93 -0.33
C ASP A 36 -7.90 -2.91 -0.62
N ARG A 37 -8.70 -3.36 0.36
CA ARG A 37 -10.16 -3.39 0.26
C ARG A 37 -10.74 -1.99 0.08
N GLU A 38 -10.39 -1.05 0.94
CA GLU A 38 -10.96 0.31 0.92
C GLU A 38 -10.58 1.06 -0.37
N ILE A 39 -9.35 0.89 -0.85
CA ILE A 39 -8.90 1.49 -2.11
C ILE A 39 -9.71 0.92 -3.28
N LYS A 40 -9.85 -0.41 -3.38
CA LYS A 40 -10.61 -1.04 -4.48
C LYS A 40 -12.10 -0.72 -4.44
N LEU A 41 -12.68 -0.57 -3.24
CA LEU A 41 -14.08 -0.15 -3.10
C LEU A 41 -14.30 1.27 -3.60
N ARG A 42 -13.36 2.18 -3.29
CA ARG A 42 -13.48 3.60 -3.66
C ARG A 42 -13.04 3.90 -5.09
N TYR A 43 -12.10 3.13 -5.61
CA TYR A 43 -11.50 3.29 -6.95
C TYR A 43 -11.52 1.96 -7.70
N PRO A 44 -12.67 1.55 -8.27
CA PRO A 44 -12.83 0.26 -8.93
C PRO A 44 -11.86 0.03 -10.10
N GLU A 45 -11.33 1.09 -10.72
CA GLU A 45 -10.31 1.06 -11.78
C GLU A 45 -8.93 0.61 -11.27
N VAL A 46 -8.65 0.69 -9.96
CA VAL A 46 -7.43 0.17 -9.36
C VAL A 46 -7.52 -1.36 -9.29
N LYS A 47 -6.92 -2.04 -10.26
CA LYS A 47 -7.01 -3.52 -10.36
C LYS A 47 -5.92 -4.23 -9.59
N ARG A 48 -4.80 -3.56 -9.35
CA ARG A 48 -3.65 -4.09 -8.60
C ARG A 48 -3.02 -3.01 -7.74
N ILE A 49 -2.61 -3.41 -6.55
CA ILE A 49 -1.92 -2.58 -5.57
C ILE A 49 -0.67 -3.33 -5.13
N PHE A 50 0.49 -2.72 -5.25
CA PHE A 50 1.72 -3.16 -4.60
C PHE A 50 1.98 -2.25 -3.40
N ILE A 51 2.17 -2.87 -2.24
CA ILE A 51 2.49 -2.19 -0.99
C ILE A 51 3.89 -2.62 -0.58
N GLU A 52 4.81 -1.67 -0.52
CA GLU A 52 6.15 -1.85 0.03
C GLU A 52 6.13 -1.40 1.49
N ALA A 53 6.45 -2.32 2.41
CA ALA A 53 6.62 -1.99 3.82
C ALA A 53 8.04 -1.48 4.02
N GLU A 54 8.18 -0.18 4.30
CA GLU A 54 9.45 0.43 4.65
C GLU A 54 9.65 0.34 6.17
N ALA A 55 10.83 -0.08 6.59
CA ALA A 55 11.25 0.11 7.97
C ALA A 55 11.65 1.58 8.14
N ALA A 56 11.34 2.17 9.29
CA ALA A 56 11.79 3.51 9.63
C ALA A 56 13.33 3.55 9.52
N ASP A 57 13.86 4.24 8.52
CA ASP A 57 15.30 4.49 8.46
C ASP A 57 15.63 5.50 9.56
N ARG A 58 15.97 5.01 10.74
CA ARG A 58 16.67 5.80 11.75
C ARG A 58 18.11 6.02 11.29
N ALA A 59 18.27 6.79 10.21
CA ALA A 59 19.49 7.51 9.95
C ALA A 59 19.66 8.51 11.11
N LEU A 60 20.55 8.18 12.04
CA LEU A 60 21.01 9.10 13.08
C LEU A 60 21.52 10.38 12.41
N VAL A 61 20.82 11.49 12.64
CA VAL A 61 21.31 12.86 12.42
C VAL A 61 21.68 13.46 13.76
#